data_AF-A0A8S3H7Y8-F1
#
_entry.id   AF-A0A8S3H7Y8-F1
#
_cell.length_a   1.000
_cell.length_b   1.000
_cell.length_c   1.000
_cell.angle_alpha   90.00
_cell.angle_beta   90.00
_cell.angle_gamma   90.00
#
_symmetry.space_group_name_H-M   'P 1'
#
loop_
_entity.id
_entity.type
_entity.pdbx_description
1 polymer ?
#
loop_
_entity_poly.entity_id
_entity_poly.type
_entity_poly.pdbx_seq_one_letter_code
_entity_poly.pdbx_strand_id
1 'polypeptide(L)'
;GVFLSVTGLEAFYADLGHFGRGPVRTSWLCVVLPSVMANYLGQGALIMHSPEMISNPFYNAGPAWFRWPLIILATMATIIASQAIITGVFSLISQAASLGFSPPLRVIHTSKKVIGQIYVPAINWIILLMTISITLYFRSSGQLAHAYGVTVCSDMLITSILYMCVMRYVWNNHWIRVALFGTFLIIDITFLSANVVKFFEGAWVALLIAIVFFIFGFSWYYGQTLLRKYLNFYAQTTTLIQLPVRLGLSDLDGKLTQES
;
A
#
# COMPACT_ATOMS: atom_id res chain seq x y z
N GLY A 1 0.02 -17.98 -10.63
CA GLY A 1 0.21 -17.49 -12.01
C GLY A 1 -0.61 -16.25 -12.23
N VAL A 2 -1.86 -16.40 -12.70
CA VAL A 2 -2.77 -15.32 -13.14
C VAL A 2 -2.88 -14.13 -12.17
N PHE A 3 -2.83 -14.37 -10.87
CA PHE A 3 -2.92 -13.30 -9.88
C PHE A 3 -1.71 -12.34 -9.90
N LEU A 4 -0.48 -12.87 -10.08
CA LEU A 4 0.74 -12.05 -10.11
C LEU A 4 0.79 -11.06 -11.28
N SER A 5 0.04 -11.28 -12.35
CA SER A 5 -0.10 -10.29 -13.43
C SER A 5 -0.90 -9.06 -13.05
N VAL A 6 -1.81 -9.20 -12.08
CA VAL A 6 -2.71 -8.13 -11.67
C VAL A 6 -2.10 -7.35 -10.50
N THR A 7 -1.31 -8.01 -9.64
CA THR A 7 -0.68 -7.43 -8.44
C THR A 7 0.48 -6.44 -8.68
N GLY A 8 0.46 -5.71 -9.80
CA GLY A 8 1.37 -4.60 -10.10
C GLY A 8 0.65 -3.31 -10.49
N LEU A 9 -0.64 -3.39 -10.86
CA LEU A 9 -1.45 -2.23 -11.26
C LEU A 9 -1.60 -1.20 -10.14
N GLU A 10 -1.71 -1.66 -8.90
CA GLU A 10 -1.84 -0.78 -7.73
C GLU A 10 -0.55 -0.02 -7.43
N ALA A 11 0.61 -0.66 -7.62
CA ALA A 11 1.91 0.02 -7.54
C ALA A 11 2.05 1.09 -8.65
N PHE A 12 1.61 0.78 -9.88
CA PHE A 12 1.51 1.77 -10.95
C PHE A 12 0.59 2.95 -10.61
N TYR A 13 -0.49 2.69 -9.86
CA TYR A 13 -1.42 3.73 -9.44
C TYR A 13 -0.84 4.60 -8.31
N ALA A 14 -0.13 4.00 -7.36
CA ALA A 14 0.58 4.74 -6.31
C ALA A 14 1.65 5.70 -6.91
N ASP A 15 2.28 5.30 -8.01
CA ASP A 15 3.27 6.09 -8.74
C ASP A 15 2.69 7.13 -9.73
N LEU A 16 1.35 7.27 -9.81
CA LEU A 16 0.71 8.34 -10.61
C LEU A 16 1.13 9.74 -10.17
N GLY A 17 1.53 9.90 -8.90
CA GLY A 17 2.06 11.14 -8.36
C GLY A 17 3.39 11.58 -9.00
N HIS A 18 4.15 10.63 -9.56
CA HIS A 18 5.49 10.88 -10.10
C HIS A 18 5.51 10.99 -11.63
N PHE A 19 4.75 10.14 -12.33
CA PHE A 19 4.79 10.04 -13.79
C PHE A 19 3.57 10.63 -14.51
N GLY A 20 2.49 10.93 -13.77
CA GLY A 20 1.25 11.44 -14.34
C GLY A 20 0.44 10.37 -15.11
N ARG A 21 -0.83 10.69 -15.41
CA ARG A 21 -1.82 9.73 -15.94
C ARG A 21 -1.52 9.24 -17.36
N GLY A 22 -1.02 10.13 -18.23
CA GLY A 22 -0.81 9.84 -19.65
C GLY A 22 0.27 8.77 -19.90
N PRO A 23 1.50 8.98 -19.43
CA PRO A 23 2.59 8.02 -19.61
C PRO A 23 2.30 6.64 -19.01
N VAL A 24 1.68 6.59 -17.83
CA VAL A 24 1.28 5.33 -17.17
C VAL A 24 0.27 4.58 -18.03
N ARG A 25 -0.77 5.26 -18.52
CA ARG A 25 -1.81 4.62 -19.36
C ARG A 25 -1.23 4.06 -20.65
N THR A 26 -0.38 4.82 -21.35
CA THR A 26 0.24 4.38 -22.61
C THR A 26 1.17 3.21 -22.39
N SER A 27 2.02 3.27 -21.36
CA SER A 27 2.95 2.17 -21.03
C SER A 27 2.18 0.89 -20.68
N TRP A 28 1.09 1.01 -19.91
CA TRP A 28 0.26 -0.14 -19.57
C TRP A 28 -0.42 -0.75 -20.81
N LEU A 29 -1.15 0.05 -21.58
CA LEU A 29 -1.97 -0.45 -22.69
C LEU A 29 -1.14 -0.90 -23.90
N CYS A 30 -0.01 -0.24 -24.19
CA CYS A 30 0.78 -0.52 -25.39
C CYS A 30 1.91 -1.51 -25.16
N VAL A 31 2.41 -1.64 -23.91
CA VAL A 31 3.59 -2.47 -23.62
C VAL A 31 3.25 -3.58 -22.64
N VAL A 32 2.82 -3.23 -21.43
CA VAL A 32 2.67 -4.22 -20.34
C VAL A 32 1.56 -5.22 -20.63
N LEU A 33 0.35 -4.73 -20.91
CA LEU A 33 -0.82 -5.56 -21.16
C LEU A 33 -0.61 -6.56 -22.33
N PRO A 34 -0.19 -6.14 -23.54
CA PRO A 34 0.02 -7.08 -24.64
C PRO A 34 1.13 -8.08 -24.35
N SER A 35 2.22 -7.65 -23.69
CA SER A 35 3.35 -8.54 -23.36
C SER A 35 2.93 -9.62 -22.36
N VAL A 36 2.21 -9.23 -21.31
CA VAL A 36 1.69 -10.16 -20.29
C VAL A 36 0.71 -11.13 -20.92
N MET A 37 -0.22 -10.64 -21.75
CA MET A 37 -1.21 -11.47 -22.42
C MET A 37 -0.55 -12.49 -23.35
N ALA A 38 0.41 -12.06 -24.19
CA ALA A 38 1.18 -12.96 -25.05
C ALA A 38 1.93 -14.02 -24.25
N ASN A 39 2.53 -13.64 -23.11
CA ASN A 39 3.26 -14.56 -22.25
C ASN A 39 2.35 -15.64 -21.64
N TYR A 40 1.19 -15.27 -21.10
CA TYR A 40 0.25 -16.25 -20.53
C TYR A 40 -0.39 -17.14 -21.59
N LEU A 41 -0.74 -16.58 -22.76
CA LEU A 41 -1.27 -17.37 -23.87
C LEU A 41 -0.22 -18.38 -24.37
N GLY A 42 1.05 -17.96 -24.48
CA GLY A 42 2.16 -18.85 -24.84
C GLY A 42 2.39 -19.96 -23.82
N GLN A 43 2.38 -19.64 -22.52
CA GLN A 43 2.46 -20.68 -21.46
C GLN A 43 1.26 -21.62 -21.47
N GLY A 44 0.05 -21.10 -21.74
CA GLY A 44 -1.16 -21.91 -21.89
C GLY A 44 -1.05 -22.91 -23.04
N ALA A 45 -0.60 -22.45 -24.22
CA ALA A 45 -0.37 -23.31 -25.38
C ALA A 45 0.70 -24.39 -25.10
N LEU A 46 1.78 -24.02 -24.40
CA LEU A 46 2.84 -24.96 -24.00
C LEU A 46 2.31 -26.08 -23.09
N ILE A 47 1.51 -25.73 -22.08
CA ILE A 47 0.96 -26.70 -21.12
C ILE A 47 -0.06 -27.62 -21.79
N MET A 48 -0.85 -27.11 -22.75
CA MET A 48 -1.79 -27.94 -23.53
C MET A 48 -1.08 -29.01 -24.36
N HIS A 49 0.09 -28.69 -24.93
CA HIS A 49 0.85 -29.63 -25.75
C HIS A 49 1.72 -30.58 -24.91
N SER A 50 2.18 -30.14 -23.73
CA SER A 50 3.11 -30.92 -22.90
C SER A 50 2.84 -30.66 -21.41
N PRO A 51 1.92 -31.43 -20.81
CA PRO A 51 1.51 -31.25 -19.41
C PRO A 51 2.66 -31.38 -18.39
N GLU A 52 3.71 -32.14 -18.73
CA GLU A 52 4.89 -32.31 -17.88
C GLU A 52 5.67 -31.00 -17.61
N MET A 53 5.48 -29.97 -18.45
CA MET A 53 6.16 -28.68 -18.32
C MET A 53 5.51 -27.73 -17.30
N ILE A 54 4.47 -28.17 -16.57
CA ILE A 54 3.76 -27.39 -15.53
C ILE A 54 4.68 -26.88 -14.41
N SER A 55 5.78 -27.56 -14.12
CA SER A 55 6.68 -27.20 -13.00
C SER A 55 7.31 -25.82 -13.16
N ASN A 56 7.73 -25.44 -14.38
CA ASN A 56 8.34 -24.14 -14.69
C ASN A 56 8.01 -23.69 -16.11
N PRO A 57 6.75 -23.33 -16.41
CA PRO A 57 6.29 -23.09 -17.79
C PRO A 57 7.02 -21.90 -18.43
N PHE A 58 7.30 -20.86 -17.66
CA PHE A 58 8.03 -19.68 -18.13
C PHE A 58 9.44 -20.02 -18.64
N TYR A 59 10.22 -20.80 -17.88
CA TYR A 59 11.59 -21.17 -18.24
C TYR A 59 11.68 -22.27 -19.31
N ASN A 60 10.57 -22.96 -19.55
CA ASN A 60 10.45 -24.01 -20.54
C ASN A 60 9.75 -23.55 -21.83
N ALA A 61 9.25 -22.32 -21.88
CA ALA A 61 8.58 -21.76 -23.06
C ALA A 61 9.51 -21.51 -24.24
N GLY A 62 10.82 -21.39 -24.00
CA GLY A 62 11.83 -21.16 -25.03
C GLY A 62 12.76 -22.36 -25.23
N PRO A 63 13.53 -22.37 -26.34
CA PRO A 63 14.55 -23.38 -26.58
C PRO A 63 15.62 -23.37 -25.48
N ALA A 64 16.29 -24.50 -25.26
CA ALA A 64 17.20 -24.70 -24.11
C ALA A 64 18.30 -23.63 -23.98
N TRP A 65 18.82 -23.11 -25.09
CA TRP A 65 19.83 -22.04 -25.09
C TRP A 65 19.29 -20.70 -24.58
N PHE A 66 17.99 -20.43 -24.76
CA PHE A 66 17.36 -19.17 -24.34
C PHE A 66 17.03 -19.13 -22.84
N ARG A 67 17.07 -20.29 -22.17
CA ARG A 67 16.77 -20.40 -20.73
C ARG A 67 17.70 -19.55 -19.86
N TRP A 68 19.01 -19.55 -20.15
CA TRP A 68 20.00 -18.77 -19.39
C TRP A 68 19.78 -17.25 -19.52
N PRO A 69 19.67 -16.68 -20.75
CA PRO A 69 19.26 -15.29 -20.92
C PRO A 69 17.97 -14.94 -20.18
N LEU A 70 16.97 -15.83 -20.21
CA LEU A 70 15.68 -15.60 -19.57
C LEU A 70 15.80 -15.55 -18.03
N ILE A 71 16.64 -16.40 -17.43
CA ILE A 71 16.93 -16.36 -15.98
C ILE A 71 17.58 -15.04 -15.58
N ILE A 72 18.56 -14.56 -16.36
CA ILE A 72 19.23 -13.28 -16.11
C ILE A 72 18.21 -12.14 -16.19
N LEU A 73 17.40 -12.12 -17.25
CA LEU A 73 16.35 -11.11 -17.44
C LEU A 73 15.34 -11.11 -16.28
N ALA A 74 14.84 -12.29 -15.89
CA ALA A 74 13.89 -12.44 -14.79
C ALA A 74 14.47 -11.99 -13.44
N THR A 75 15.75 -12.28 -13.20
CA THR A 75 16.47 -11.85 -12.00
C THR A 75 16.59 -10.33 -11.96
N MET A 76 17.01 -9.71 -13.06
CA MET A 76 17.08 -8.25 -13.18
C MET A 76 15.70 -7.59 -12.97
N ALA A 77 14.66 -8.15 -13.58
CA ALA A 77 13.29 -7.66 -13.40
C ALA A 77 12.83 -7.77 -11.93
N THR A 78 13.19 -8.85 -11.23
CA THR A 78 12.86 -9.04 -9.81
C THR A 78 13.59 -8.04 -8.92
N ILE A 79 14.86 -7.73 -9.21
CA ILE A 79 15.62 -6.68 -8.51
C ILE A 79 14.94 -5.31 -8.69
N ILE A 80 14.59 -4.95 -9.93
CA ILE A 80 13.92 -3.67 -10.24
C ILE A 80 12.56 -3.59 -9.53
N ALA A 81 11.75 -4.65 -9.59
CA ALA A 81 10.45 -4.71 -8.92
C ALA A 81 10.58 -4.57 -7.39
N SER A 82 11.57 -5.23 -6.78
CA SER A 82 11.84 -5.11 -5.34
C SER A 82 12.19 -3.67 -4.95
N GLN A 83 13.02 -2.99 -5.74
CA GLN A 83 13.37 -1.58 -5.49
C GLN A 83 12.13 -0.67 -5.58
N ALA A 84 11.29 -0.85 -6.60
CA ALA A 84 10.06 -0.08 -6.76
C ALA A 84 9.11 -0.22 -5.56
N ILE A 85 8.94 -1.44 -5.04
CA ILE A 85 8.11 -1.69 -3.84
C ILE A 85 8.69 -1.00 -2.61
N ILE A 86 10.01 -1.09 -2.37
CA ILE A 86 10.67 -0.43 -1.23
C ILE A 86 10.44 1.08 -1.26
N THR A 87 10.63 1.70 -2.43
CA THR A 87 10.37 3.14 -2.61
C THR A 87 8.90 3.51 -2.45
N GLY A 88 7.98 2.63 -2.89
CA GLY A 88 6.55 2.79 -2.70
C GLY A 88 6.17 2.81 -1.22
N VAL A 89 6.74 1.89 -0.42
CA VAL A 89 6.50 1.84 1.04
C VAL A 89 7.00 3.11 1.73
N PHE A 90 8.16 3.66 1.35
CA PHE A 90 8.63 4.94 1.91
C PHE A 90 7.65 6.09 1.64
N SER A 91 7.05 6.11 0.46
CA SER A 91 6.04 7.10 0.09
C SER A 91 4.75 6.93 0.90
N LEU A 92 4.24 5.70 1.02
CA LEU A 92 3.04 5.39 1.80
C LEU A 92 3.22 5.70 3.29
N ILE A 93 4.37 5.36 3.88
CA ILE A 93 4.65 5.68 5.29
C ILE A 93 4.78 7.19 5.50
N SER A 94 5.37 7.93 4.56
CA SER A 94 5.45 9.39 4.65
C SER A 94 4.06 10.03 4.58
N GLN A 95 3.19 9.52 3.71
CA GLN A 95 1.78 9.94 3.65
C GLN A 95 1.03 9.59 4.94
N ALA A 96 1.21 8.37 5.47
CA ALA A 96 0.61 7.95 6.74
C ALA A 96 1.09 8.82 7.93
N ALA A 97 2.37 9.20 7.96
CA ALA A 97 2.92 10.11 8.95
C ALA A 97 2.28 11.51 8.86
N SER A 98 2.05 12.01 7.64
CA SER A 98 1.35 13.31 7.44
C SER A 98 -0.11 13.29 7.92
N LEU A 99 -0.76 12.13 7.86
CA LEU A 99 -2.11 11.89 8.37
C LEU A 99 -2.14 11.58 9.88
N GLY A 100 -0.98 11.48 10.54
CA GLY A 100 -0.86 11.21 11.97
C GLY A 100 -0.95 9.72 12.37
N PHE A 101 -0.88 8.79 11.42
CA PHE A 101 -0.91 7.33 11.66
C PHE A 101 0.47 6.73 12.00
N SER A 102 1.53 7.54 12.01
CA SER A 102 2.89 7.08 12.28
C SER A 102 3.63 8.06 13.18
N PRO A 103 4.56 7.59 14.03
CA PRO A 103 5.50 8.48 14.71
C PRO A 103 6.29 9.34 13.72
N PRO A 104 6.81 10.51 14.15
CA PRO A 104 7.67 11.32 13.32
C PRO A 104 8.93 10.52 12.98
N LEU A 105 9.01 10.08 11.72
CA LEU A 105 10.16 9.36 11.18
C LEU A 105 11.11 10.34 10.50
N ARG A 106 12.42 10.05 10.55
CA ARG A 106 13.42 10.81 9.80
C ARG A 106 13.25 10.53 8.31
N VAL A 107 12.61 11.45 7.61
CA VAL A 107 12.47 11.44 6.15
C VAL A 107 13.66 12.17 5.54
N ILE A 108 14.43 11.47 4.70
CA ILE A 108 15.54 12.05 3.95
C ILE A 108 15.08 12.23 2.51
N HIS A 109 15.02 13.48 2.05
CA HIS A 109 14.74 13.78 0.65
C HIS A 109 16.05 13.64 -0.15
N THR A 110 16.14 12.59 -0.96
CA THR A 110 17.35 12.27 -1.74
C THR A 110 17.54 13.26 -2.90
N SER A 111 16.47 13.91 -3.37
CA SER A 111 16.55 14.97 -4.38
C SER A 111 15.69 16.18 -4.01
N LYS A 112 16.26 17.37 -4.17
CA LYS A 112 15.55 18.66 -4.01
C LYS A 112 14.61 18.99 -5.18
N LYS A 113 14.73 18.29 -6.32
CA LYS A 113 13.99 18.59 -7.55
C LYS A 113 12.82 17.63 -7.82
N VAL A 114 12.81 16.44 -7.19
CA VAL A 114 11.80 15.40 -7.44
C VAL A 114 11.10 15.06 -6.14
N ILE A 115 9.80 15.39 -6.06
CA ILE A 115 8.94 15.24 -4.86
C ILE A 115 8.76 13.77 -4.42
N GLY A 116 9.30 12.81 -5.17
CA GLY A 116 9.14 11.38 -4.96
C GLY A 116 10.32 10.60 -4.40
N GLN A 117 11.51 11.20 -4.31
CA GLN A 117 12.71 10.49 -3.84
C GLN A 117 12.85 10.61 -2.33
N ILE A 118 12.11 9.76 -1.63
CA ILE A 118 12.02 9.72 -0.17
C ILE A 118 12.74 8.47 0.33
N TYR A 119 13.69 8.66 1.24
CA TYR A 119 14.35 7.57 1.96
C TYR A 119 14.02 7.64 3.45
N VAL A 120 13.54 6.52 4.00
CA VAL A 120 13.19 6.40 5.43
C VAL A 120 14.04 5.26 6.04
N PRO A 121 15.18 5.57 6.70
CA PRO A 121 16.12 4.55 7.16
C PRO A 121 15.51 3.51 8.11
N ALA A 122 14.65 3.95 9.03
CA ALA A 122 13.99 3.06 10.00
C ALA A 122 13.11 2.01 9.29
N ILE A 123 12.35 2.44 8.28
CA ILE A 123 11.49 1.54 7.49
C ILE A 123 12.33 0.60 6.65
N ASN A 124 13.47 1.05 6.11
CA ASN A 124 14.38 0.17 5.37
C ASN A 124 14.88 -1.00 6.22
N TRP A 125 15.28 -0.74 7.47
CA TRP A 125 15.68 -1.80 8.40
C TRP A 125 14.52 -2.72 8.78
N ILE A 126 13.33 -2.18 8.99
CA ILE A 126 12.12 -2.99 9.28
C ILE A 126 11.82 -3.92 8.09
N ILE A 127 11.80 -3.41 6.87
CA ILE A 127 11.58 -4.22 5.66
C ILE A 127 12.66 -5.29 5.53
N LEU A 128 13.94 -4.96 5.73
CA LEU A 128 15.04 -5.92 5.69
C LEU A 128 14.82 -7.09 6.67
N LEU A 129 14.56 -6.77 7.94
CA LEU A 129 14.34 -7.78 8.99
C LEU A 129 13.10 -8.63 8.70
N MET A 130 12.01 -8.01 8.25
CA MET A 130 10.76 -8.70 7.90
C MET A 130 10.94 -9.62 6.71
N THR A 131 11.61 -9.17 5.65
CA THR A 131 11.90 -9.99 4.46
C THR A 131 12.73 -11.21 4.84
N ILE A 132 13.83 -11.03 5.58
CA ILE A 132 14.66 -12.15 6.04
C ILE A 132 13.84 -13.12 6.89
N SER A 133 13.05 -12.61 7.84
CA SER A 133 12.25 -13.45 8.74
C SER A 133 11.21 -14.27 7.98
N ILE A 134 10.48 -13.66 7.05
CA ILE A 134 9.46 -14.32 6.23
C ILE A 134 10.10 -15.37 5.30
N THR A 135 11.24 -15.05 4.69
CA THR A 135 11.97 -16.01 3.83
C THR A 135 12.43 -17.23 4.62
N LEU A 136 12.96 -17.06 5.84
CA LEU A 136 13.38 -18.16 6.70
C LEU A 136 12.21 -18.99 7.26
N TYR A 137 11.06 -18.36 7.46
CA TYR A 137 9.84 -19.03 7.95
C TYR A 137 9.22 -19.92 6.87
N PHE A 138 8.93 -19.38 5.68
CA PHE A 138 8.22 -20.12 4.64
C PHE A 138 9.10 -21.11 3.89
N ARG A 139 10.40 -20.83 3.69
CA ARG A 139 11.42 -21.67 3.01
C ARG A 139 11.10 -22.14 1.58
N SER A 140 9.86 -21.98 1.12
CA SER A 140 9.33 -22.43 -0.17
C SER A 140 8.55 -21.30 -0.83
N SER A 141 8.82 -21.07 -2.11
CA SER A 141 8.13 -20.06 -2.93
C SER A 141 6.63 -20.35 -3.06
N GLY A 142 6.21 -21.62 -3.00
CA GLY A 142 4.80 -22.00 -3.11
C GLY A 142 3.98 -21.54 -1.90
N GLN A 143 4.47 -21.81 -0.69
CA GLN A 143 3.79 -21.40 0.55
C GLN A 143 3.77 -19.87 0.70
N LEU A 144 4.87 -19.20 0.32
CA LEU A 144 4.93 -17.73 0.29
C LEU A 144 3.91 -17.15 -0.69
N ALA A 145 3.72 -17.76 -1.86
CA ALA A 145 2.74 -17.32 -2.84
C ALA A 145 1.29 -17.49 -2.36
N HIS A 146 0.99 -18.55 -1.60
CA HIS A 146 -0.32 -18.72 -0.97
C HIS A 146 -0.60 -17.63 0.07
N ALA A 147 0.39 -17.31 0.89
CA ALA A 147 0.25 -16.27 1.91
C ALA A 147 0.00 -14.87 1.30
N TYR A 148 0.79 -14.53 0.28
CA TYR A 148 0.67 -13.27 -0.45
C TYR A 148 -0.68 -13.12 -1.18
N GLY A 149 -1.18 -14.20 -1.79
CA GLY A 149 -2.40 -14.17 -2.60
C GLY A 149 -3.63 -13.67 -1.85
N VAL A 150 -3.85 -14.16 -0.62
CA VAL A 150 -5.00 -13.75 0.20
C VAL A 150 -4.92 -12.28 0.59
N THR A 151 -3.73 -11.81 0.98
CA THR A 151 -3.54 -10.43 1.44
C THR A 151 -3.81 -9.44 0.31
N VAL A 152 -3.29 -9.70 -0.88
CA VAL A 152 -3.50 -8.76 -2.00
C VAL A 152 -4.93 -8.84 -2.54
N CYS A 153 -5.56 -10.02 -2.58
CA CYS A 153 -6.99 -10.10 -2.94
C CYS A 153 -7.85 -9.29 -1.97
N SER A 154 -7.49 -9.31 -0.67
CA SER A 154 -8.19 -8.54 0.35
C SER A 154 -7.95 -7.04 0.17
N ASP A 155 -6.72 -6.64 -0.13
CA ASP A 155 -6.37 -5.24 -0.42
C ASP A 155 -7.13 -4.70 -1.62
N MET A 156 -7.11 -5.42 -2.75
CA MET A 156 -7.87 -5.09 -3.96
C MET A 156 -9.37 -4.96 -3.70
N LEU A 157 -9.95 -5.86 -2.90
CA LEU A 157 -11.36 -5.77 -2.54
C LEU A 157 -11.66 -4.50 -1.74
N ILE A 158 -10.80 -4.17 -0.77
CA ILE A 158 -10.92 -2.95 0.06
C ILE A 158 -10.78 -1.71 -0.82
N THR A 159 -9.80 -1.66 -1.72
CA THR A 159 -9.58 -0.52 -2.62
C THR A 159 -10.75 -0.35 -3.60
N SER A 160 -11.30 -1.42 -4.15
CA SER A 160 -12.52 -1.40 -4.97
C SER A 160 -13.73 -0.82 -4.22
N ILE A 161 -13.93 -1.22 -2.95
CA ILE A 161 -15.00 -0.67 -2.10
C ILE A 161 -14.78 0.82 -1.82
N LEU A 162 -13.56 1.20 -1.41
CA LEU A 162 -13.22 2.60 -1.16
C LEU A 162 -13.38 3.46 -2.41
N TYR A 163 -13.02 2.94 -3.58
CA TYR A 163 -13.19 3.65 -4.85
C TYR A 163 -14.67 3.89 -5.17
N MET A 164 -15.55 2.92 -4.92
CA MET A 164 -17.00 3.12 -5.04
C MET A 164 -17.51 4.20 -4.09
N CYS A 165 -17.03 4.22 -2.84
CA CYS A 165 -17.34 5.28 -1.89
C CYS A 165 -16.87 6.65 -2.39
N VAL A 166 -15.65 6.77 -2.92
CA VAL A 166 -15.13 8.02 -3.50
C VAL A 166 -15.97 8.46 -4.70
N MET A 167 -16.30 7.55 -5.62
CA MET A 167 -17.17 7.84 -6.76
C MET A 167 -18.52 8.41 -6.32
N ARG A 168 -19.08 7.87 -5.23
CA ARG A 168 -20.39 8.29 -4.73
C ARG A 168 -20.33 9.59 -3.93
N TYR A 169 -19.45 9.67 -2.94
CA TYR A 169 -19.46 10.73 -1.92
C TYR A 169 -18.54 11.91 -2.25
N VAL A 170 -17.47 11.68 -3.02
CA VAL A 170 -16.53 12.75 -3.38
C VAL A 170 -16.83 13.29 -4.77
N TRP A 171 -17.06 12.40 -5.74
CA TRP A 171 -17.34 12.79 -7.13
C TRP A 171 -18.83 12.95 -7.46
N ASN A 172 -19.72 12.64 -6.51
CA ASN A 172 -21.17 12.76 -6.67
C ASN A 172 -21.72 12.08 -7.95
N ASN A 173 -21.11 10.97 -8.37
CA ASN A 173 -21.56 10.25 -9.55
C ASN A 173 -22.95 9.63 -9.32
N HIS A 174 -23.70 9.49 -10.41
CA HIS A 174 -24.99 8.80 -10.40
C HIS A 174 -24.82 7.33 -10.01
N TRP A 175 -25.79 6.77 -9.27
CA TRP A 175 -25.77 5.38 -8.77
C TRP A 175 -25.53 4.33 -9.86
N ILE A 176 -25.99 4.59 -11.08
CA ILE A 176 -25.76 3.71 -12.24
C ILE A 176 -24.25 3.53 -12.53
N ARG A 177 -23.45 4.59 -12.44
CA ARG A 177 -21.99 4.49 -12.68
C ARG A 177 -21.29 3.72 -11.57
N VAL A 178 -21.75 3.90 -10.34
CA VAL A 178 -21.24 3.17 -9.17
C VAL A 178 -21.60 1.69 -9.28
N ALA A 179 -22.86 1.37 -9.64
CA ALA A 179 -23.31 0.00 -9.84
C ALA A 179 -22.58 -0.70 -11.01
N LEU A 180 -22.34 0.02 -12.11
CA LEU A 180 -21.55 -0.49 -13.23
C LEU A 180 -20.13 -0.83 -12.78
N PHE A 181 -19.48 0.03 -12.00
CA PHE A 181 -18.17 -0.27 -11.42
C PHE A 181 -18.24 -1.45 -10.43
N GLY A 182 -19.32 -1.55 -9.66
CA GLY A 182 -19.56 -2.66 -8.72
C GLY A 182 -19.58 -4.05 -9.37
N THR A 183 -19.76 -4.15 -10.71
CA THR A 183 -19.59 -5.43 -11.40
C THR A 183 -18.16 -5.97 -11.31
N PHE A 184 -17.15 -5.11 -11.20
CA PHE A 184 -15.76 -5.53 -10.97
C PHE A 184 -15.57 -6.15 -9.58
N LEU A 185 -16.39 -5.78 -8.59
CA LEU A 185 -16.36 -6.37 -7.26
C LEU A 185 -16.66 -7.87 -7.28
N ILE A 186 -17.46 -8.34 -8.25
CA ILE A 186 -17.77 -9.75 -8.42
C ILE A 186 -16.49 -10.53 -8.74
N ILE A 187 -15.61 -9.94 -9.55
CA ILE A 187 -14.31 -10.52 -9.90
C ILE A 187 -13.43 -10.61 -8.66
N ASP A 188 -13.32 -9.52 -7.89
CA ASP A 188 -12.53 -9.48 -6.66
C ASP A 188 -13.02 -10.49 -5.61
N ILE A 189 -14.35 -10.58 -5.41
CA ILE A 189 -14.95 -11.56 -4.49
C ILE A 189 -14.69 -13.00 -4.95
N THR A 190 -14.76 -13.25 -6.26
CA THR A 190 -14.46 -14.57 -6.82
C THR A 190 -12.99 -14.94 -6.60
N PHE A 191 -12.08 -13.99 -6.76
CA PHE A 191 -10.66 -14.22 -6.47
C PHE A 191 -10.39 -14.40 -4.98
N LEU A 192 -11.03 -13.60 -4.13
CA LEU A 192 -10.88 -13.74 -2.69
C LEU A 192 -11.41 -15.09 -2.22
N SER A 193 -12.59 -15.52 -2.67
CA SER A 193 -13.15 -16.81 -2.29
C SER A 193 -12.26 -17.99 -2.69
N ALA A 194 -11.64 -17.93 -3.87
CA ALA A 194 -10.69 -18.94 -4.34
C ALA A 194 -9.38 -18.96 -3.51
N ASN A 195 -8.96 -17.83 -2.94
CA ASN A 195 -7.73 -17.75 -2.16
C ASN A 195 -7.95 -17.98 -0.65
N VAL A 196 -9.14 -17.67 -0.11
CA VAL A 196 -9.48 -17.88 1.31
C VAL A 196 -9.38 -19.35 1.72
N VAL A 197 -9.60 -20.29 0.79
CA VAL A 197 -9.40 -21.73 1.07
C VAL A 197 -7.96 -22.04 1.51
N LYS A 198 -6.98 -21.23 1.07
CA LYS A 198 -5.56 -21.35 1.39
C LYS A 198 -5.17 -20.59 2.67
N PHE A 199 -6.15 -20.10 3.43
CA PHE A 199 -5.92 -19.36 4.67
C PHE A 199 -5.04 -20.15 5.66
N PHE A 200 -5.35 -21.44 5.82
CA PHE A 200 -4.63 -22.35 6.73
C PHE A 200 -3.26 -22.78 6.19
N GLU A 201 -2.96 -22.56 4.91
CA GLU A 201 -1.67 -22.89 4.29
C GLU A 201 -0.60 -21.79 4.50
N GLY A 202 -0.92 -20.76 5.29
CA GLY A 202 0.05 -19.75 5.74
C GLY A 202 -0.36 -18.29 5.52
N ALA A 203 -1.50 -18.02 4.88
CA ALA A 203 -1.98 -16.65 4.67
C ALA A 203 -2.37 -15.91 5.95
N TRP A 204 -2.68 -16.63 7.02
CA TRP A 204 -2.92 -16.02 8.33
C TRP A 204 -1.69 -15.22 8.83
N VAL A 205 -0.46 -15.58 8.45
CA VAL A 205 0.77 -14.88 8.86
C VAL A 205 0.81 -13.45 8.33
N ALA A 206 0.52 -13.29 7.04
CA ALA A 206 0.51 -11.97 6.40
C ALA A 206 -0.61 -11.07 6.97
N LEU A 207 -1.78 -11.65 7.24
CA LEU A 207 -2.89 -10.95 7.90
C LEU A 207 -2.55 -10.55 9.35
N LEU A 208 -1.88 -11.42 10.10
CA LEU A 208 -1.43 -11.11 11.46
C LEU A 208 -0.45 -9.94 11.47
N ILE A 209 0.52 -9.93 10.54
CA ILE A 209 1.44 -8.81 10.35
C ILE A 209 0.66 -7.52 10.07
N ALA A 210 -0.30 -7.56 9.13
CA ALA A 210 -1.13 -6.40 8.79
C ALA A 210 -1.91 -5.87 10.02
N ILE A 211 -2.50 -6.77 10.82
CA ILE A 211 -3.22 -6.41 12.05
C ILE A 211 -2.28 -5.75 13.07
N VAL A 212 -1.07 -6.27 13.26
CA VAL A 212 -0.08 -5.68 14.18
C VAL A 212 0.28 -4.25 13.76
N PHE A 213 0.56 -4.03 12.47
CA PHE A 213 0.84 -2.69 11.95
C PHE A 213 -0.37 -1.76 12.05
N PHE A 214 -1.58 -2.28 11.81
CA PHE A 214 -2.82 -1.53 11.95
C PHE A 214 -3.04 -1.08 13.41
N ILE A 215 -2.90 -1.99 14.37
CA ILE A 215 -3.05 -1.68 15.81
C ILE A 215 -2.01 -0.63 16.22
N PHE A 216 -0.76 -0.78 15.78
CA PHE A 216 0.29 0.19 16.06
C PHE A 216 -0.05 1.58 15.51
N GLY A 217 -0.42 1.67 14.23
CA GLY A 217 -0.75 2.94 13.59
C GLY A 217 -2.03 3.58 14.17
N PHE A 218 -3.04 2.77 14.47
CA PHE A 218 -4.29 3.22 15.09
C PHE A 218 -4.06 3.72 16.51
N SER A 219 -3.26 3.01 17.31
CA SER A 219 -2.87 3.42 18.66
C SER A 219 -2.16 4.79 18.63
N TRP A 220 -1.24 4.97 17.68
CA TRP A 220 -0.54 6.23 17.50
C TRP A 220 -1.47 7.37 17.09
N TYR A 221 -2.33 7.13 16.10
CA TYR A 221 -3.33 8.08 15.64
C TYR A 221 -4.27 8.52 16.77
N TYR A 222 -4.74 7.57 17.56
CA TYR A 222 -5.58 7.83 18.73
C TYR A 222 -4.85 8.69 19.76
N GLY A 223 -3.60 8.34 20.09
CA GLY A 223 -2.76 9.10 21.02
C GLY A 223 -2.49 10.53 20.55
N GLN A 224 -2.15 10.74 19.27
CA GLN A 224 -1.97 12.06 18.66
C GLN A 224 -3.25 12.89 18.71
N THR A 225 -4.39 12.28 18.36
CA THR A 225 -5.68 12.97 18.36
C THR A 225 -6.06 13.41 19.77
N LEU A 226 -5.82 12.55 20.76
CA LEU A 226 -6.08 12.84 22.15
C LEU A 226 -5.16 13.95 22.68
N LEU A 227 -3.86 13.87 22.39
CA LEU A 227 -2.89 14.91 22.76
C LEU A 227 -3.23 16.26 22.12
N ARG A 228 -3.63 16.29 20.84
CA ARG A 228 -4.07 17.52 20.17
C ARG A 228 -5.30 18.13 20.83
N LYS A 229 -6.27 17.31 21.22
CA LYS A 229 -7.46 17.77 21.98
C LYS A 229 -7.06 18.37 23.33
N TYR A 230 -6.19 17.69 24.08
CA TYR A 230 -5.69 18.20 25.36
C TYR A 230 -4.93 19.53 25.19
N LEU A 231 -3.98 19.61 24.25
CA LEU A 231 -3.20 20.83 24.01
C LEU A 231 -4.10 22.00 23.57
N ASN A 232 -5.09 21.77 22.72
CA ASN A 232 -6.03 22.83 22.31
C ASN A 232 -6.87 23.34 23.48
N PHE A 233 -7.34 22.44 24.34
CA PHE A 233 -8.11 22.81 25.54
C PHE A 233 -7.28 23.67 26.51
N TYR A 234 -6.03 23.27 26.79
CA TYR A 234 -5.15 24.05 27.66
C TYR A 234 -4.66 25.35 27.00
N ALA A 235 -4.36 25.36 25.71
CA ALA A 235 -4.00 26.58 24.99
C ALA A 235 -5.15 27.61 25.03
N GLN A 236 -6.40 27.17 24.85
CA GLN A 236 -7.58 28.04 25.03
C GLN A 236 -7.70 28.56 26.46
N THR A 237 -7.48 27.70 27.45
CA THR A 237 -7.55 28.07 28.87
C THR A 237 -6.47 29.08 29.25
N THR A 238 -5.23 28.90 28.78
CA THR A 238 -4.14 29.87 28.97
C THR A 238 -4.42 31.19 28.25
N THR A 239 -4.97 31.17 27.03
CA THR A 239 -5.37 32.41 26.36
C THR A 239 -6.51 33.13 27.06
N LEU A 240 -7.48 32.42 27.65
CA LEU A 240 -8.57 33.03 28.40
C LEU A 240 -8.10 33.59 29.74
N ILE A 241 -7.20 32.92 30.45
CA ILE A 241 -6.59 33.41 31.69
C ILE A 241 -5.69 34.63 31.43
N GLN A 242 -5.01 34.68 30.28
CA GLN A 242 -4.18 35.83 29.89
C GLN A 242 -4.98 36.97 29.21
N LEU A 243 -6.24 36.75 28.86
CA LEU A 243 -7.08 37.74 28.19
C LEU A 243 -7.30 39.03 29.02
N PRO A 244 -7.62 38.95 30.34
CA PRO A 244 -7.75 40.14 31.19
C PRO A 244 -6.45 40.92 31.30
N VAL A 245 -5.31 40.22 31.42
CA VAL A 245 -3.98 40.84 31.47
C VAL A 245 -3.63 41.53 30.14
N ARG A 246 -3.97 40.93 29.00
CA ARG A 246 -3.75 41.53 27.68
C ARG A 246 -4.71 42.68 27.35
N LEU A 247 -5.91 42.68 27.93
CA LEU A 247 -6.91 43.75 27.79
C LEU A 247 -6.69 44.89 28.81
N GLY A 248 -5.68 44.81 29.68
CA GLY A 248 -5.43 45.80 30.73
C GLY A 248 -6.48 45.81 31.86
N LEU A 249 -7.22 44.71 32.01
CA LEU A 249 -8.31 44.54 32.98
C LEU A 249 -7.86 43.86 34.29
N SER A 250 -6.55 43.63 34.49
CA SER A 250 -6.00 42.94 35.66
C SER A 250 -6.22 43.66 36.99
N ASP A 251 -6.54 44.96 36.98
CA ASP A 251 -6.65 45.79 38.19
C ASP A 251 -8.07 45.86 38.79
N LEU A 252 -9.05 45.16 38.20
CA LEU A 252 -10.45 45.25 38.66
C LEU A 252 -10.79 44.29 39.82
N ASP A 253 -10.07 43.17 39.96
CA ASP A 253 -10.33 42.22 41.07
C ASP A 253 -9.82 42.72 42.43
N GLY A 254 -8.82 43.62 42.45
CA GLY A 254 -8.27 44.19 43.69
C GLY A 254 -9.14 45.26 44.35
N LYS A 255 -10.16 45.79 43.64
CA LYS A 255 -11.05 46.85 44.18
C LYS A 255 -12.37 46.34 44.75
N LEU A 256 -12.78 45.11 44.43
CA LEU A 256 -14.05 44.55 44.92
C LEU A 256 -13.93 43.80 46.26
N THR A 257 -12.71 43.62 46.78
CA THR A 257 -12.45 42.96 48.08
C THR A 257 -12.11 43.93 49.22
N GLN A 258 -12.11 45.25 48.97
CA GLN A 258 -11.87 46.27 50.00
C GLN A 258 -13.12 47.01 50.50
N GLU A 259 -14.32 46.65 50.04
CA GLU A 259 -15.59 47.29 50.49
C GLU A 259 -16.52 46.37 51.32
N SER A 260 -16.00 45.33 51.97
CA SER A 260 -16.75 44.58 53.00
C SER A 260 -16.04 44.53 54.33
#